data_AF-A0A9R0I0U6-F1
#
_entry.id   AF-A0A9R0I0U6-F1
#
_cell.length_a   1.000
_cell.length_b   1.000
_cell.length_c   1.000
_cell.angle_alpha   90.00
_cell.angle_beta   90.00
_cell.angle_gamma   90.00
#
_symmetry.space_group_name_H-M   'P 1'
#
loop_
_entity.id
_entity.type
_entity.pdbx_description
1 polymer ?
#
loop_
_entity_poly.entity_id
_entity_poly.type
_entity_poly.pdbx_seq_one_letter_code
_entity_poly.pdbx_strand_id
1 'polypeptide(L)'
;RAMEMKNARERNRRMLGMKIFSHVFNKLKNDNNKFKFDYQIENEVREIFSTWANEVVQEFLFESVEEKWNWHRELTAGDFLSLKRIRDQLPLELVDAYDKFQEEVDKHLNPVKARNALEEEKRKGEEEEERKYSERTIDDLTKLCMKVTAPVELVRKAVRLAGFTNDMGRPRPISLLVSLEDVDIVKWYAGVGKRWLEYFCCCRNFEMIKTVVTYHLRFSCLLTLAEKHDATKIETIRHFSKDLKVLDLDENDQIYFPSEREVKSMGDGHLLDPKPVDGALTLNLIRLAYDVPSIMCAAHFCDCTDTTTYRVLLLQNRMNIDPNPRYQKKWVPGMAAIHDSLDRRCFALCADHVSDLYMGRITLQDIDCTSFVEVD
;
A
#
# COMPACT_ATOMS: atom_id res chain seq x y z
N ARG A 1 54.60 13.00 13.91
CA ARG A 1 54.35 14.47 14.01
C ARG A 1 53.36 14.87 15.11
N ALA A 2 52.06 14.53 15.07
CA ALA A 2 51.12 14.95 16.12
C ALA A 2 51.42 14.34 17.51
N MET A 3 51.81 13.06 17.54
CA MET A 3 52.19 12.36 18.78
C MET A 3 53.51 12.89 19.37
N GLU A 4 54.45 13.31 18.53
CA GLU A 4 55.71 13.95 18.96
C GLU A 4 55.45 15.31 19.61
N MET A 5 54.52 16.10 19.06
CA MET A 5 54.10 17.38 19.64
C MET A 5 53.41 17.19 21.00
N LYS A 6 52.59 16.14 21.17
CA LYS A 6 51.97 15.80 22.46
C LYS A 6 53.03 15.42 23.49
N ASN A 7 53.98 14.56 23.11
CA ASN A 7 55.07 14.14 23.98
C ASN A 7 56.02 15.31 24.35
N ALA A 8 56.26 16.23 23.42
CA ALA A 8 57.04 17.45 23.68
C ALA A 8 56.33 18.38 24.68
N ARG A 9 55.02 18.57 24.54
CA ARG A 9 54.22 19.34 25.51
C ARG A 9 54.24 18.70 26.89
N GLU A 10 54.15 17.39 26.99
CA GLU A 10 54.17 16.68 28.26
C GLU A 10 55.55 16.77 28.94
N ARG A 11 56.64 16.61 28.18
CA ARG A 11 58.01 16.86 28.70
C ARG A 11 58.19 18.29 29.18
N ASN A 12 57.69 19.27 28.43
CA ASN A 12 57.78 20.68 28.81
C ASN A 12 56.98 20.96 30.10
N ARG A 13 55.78 20.38 30.26
CA ARG A 13 55.00 20.49 31.50
C ARG A 13 55.72 19.87 32.69
N ARG A 14 56.31 18.68 32.52
CA ARG A 14 57.10 18.01 33.57
C ARG A 14 58.34 18.84 33.94
N MET A 15 59.05 19.40 32.96
CA MET A 15 60.21 20.25 33.21
C MET A 15 59.83 21.56 33.92
N LEU A 16 58.71 22.18 33.52
CA LEU A 16 58.18 23.38 34.17
C LEU A 16 57.77 23.08 35.62
N GLY A 17 57.05 21.98 35.83
CA GLY A 17 56.66 21.50 37.16
C GLY A 17 57.87 21.27 38.06
N MET A 18 58.91 20.60 37.55
CA MET A 18 60.16 20.41 38.29
C MET A 18 60.90 21.71 38.59
N LYS A 19 60.87 22.71 37.68
CA LYS A 19 61.46 24.03 37.95
C LYS A 19 60.70 24.79 39.04
N ILE A 20 59.37 24.76 39.00
CA ILE A 20 58.53 25.38 40.04
C ILE A 20 58.78 24.68 41.38
N PHE A 21 58.78 23.34 41.39
CA PHE A 21 59.02 22.56 42.59
C PHE A 21 60.42 22.82 43.17
N SER A 22 61.47 22.81 42.35
CA SER A 22 62.83 23.16 42.77
C SER A 22 62.93 24.60 43.26
N HIS A 23 62.21 25.55 42.65
CA HIS A 23 62.19 26.94 43.11
C HIS A 23 61.52 27.08 44.48
N VAL A 24 60.36 26.43 44.67
CA VAL A 24 59.64 26.40 45.96
C VAL A 24 60.49 25.69 47.02
N PHE A 25 61.10 24.55 46.68
CA PHE A 25 61.95 23.78 47.58
C PHE A 25 63.24 24.55 47.98
N ASN A 26 63.87 25.25 47.03
CA ASN A 26 65.04 26.08 47.32
C ASN A 26 64.67 27.31 48.16
N LYS A 27 63.49 27.90 47.94
CA LYS A 27 62.94 28.93 48.84
C LYS A 27 62.72 28.38 50.25
N LEU A 28 62.13 27.18 50.35
CA LEU A 28 61.86 26.49 51.60
C LEU A 28 63.15 26.17 52.38
N LYS A 29 64.26 25.90 51.69
CA LYS A 29 65.57 25.60 52.28
C LYS A 29 66.31 26.85 52.77
N ASN A 30 66.05 28.02 52.19
CA ASN A 30 66.79 29.24 52.50
C ASN A 30 66.16 30.08 53.62
N ASP A 31 64.84 29.96 53.86
CA ASP A 31 64.16 30.69 54.93
C ASP A 31 63.98 29.83 56.19
N ASN A 32 64.88 30.03 57.15
CA ASN A 32 64.82 29.42 58.48
C ASN A 32 63.79 30.10 59.41
N ASN A 33 62.58 30.42 58.93
CA ASN A 33 61.46 30.85 59.78
C ASN A 33 60.07 30.65 59.14
N LYS A 34 59.19 29.96 59.89
CA LYS A 34 57.72 29.81 59.79
C LYS A 34 57.04 30.46 58.57
N PHE A 35 56.47 29.62 57.70
CA PHE A 35 55.32 30.00 56.89
C PHE A 35 54.20 30.50 57.83
N LYS A 36 53.88 31.80 57.78
CA LYS A 36 52.53 32.24 58.11
C LYS A 36 51.69 31.96 56.88
N PHE A 37 50.82 30.96 56.95
CA PHE A 37 49.68 30.93 56.06
C PHE A 37 48.85 32.18 56.37
N ASP A 38 48.76 33.11 55.43
CA ASP A 38 47.61 34.00 55.43
C ASP A 38 46.38 33.10 55.25
N TYR A 39 45.48 33.13 56.22
CA TYR A 39 44.27 32.29 56.38
C TYR A 39 43.31 32.30 55.16
N GLN A 40 43.66 32.98 54.06
CA GLN A 40 42.89 33.01 52.82
C GLN A 40 43.05 31.73 52.00
N ILE A 41 44.23 31.12 51.93
CA ILE A 41 44.45 29.94 51.06
C ILE A 41 43.67 28.72 51.57
N GLU A 42 43.62 28.50 52.88
CA GLU A 42 42.88 27.37 53.46
C GLU A 42 41.36 27.53 53.26
N ASN A 43 40.86 28.77 53.38
CA ASN A 43 39.45 29.08 53.13
C ASN A 43 39.09 28.96 51.65
N GLU A 44 39.92 29.47 50.74
CA GLU A 44 39.71 29.34 49.29
C GLU A 44 39.75 27.88 48.84
N VAL A 45 40.70 27.10 49.35
CA VAL A 45 40.79 25.66 49.06
C VAL A 45 39.55 24.94 49.62
N ARG A 46 39.11 25.27 50.83
CA ARG A 46 37.90 24.70 51.43
C ARG A 46 36.63 25.06 50.66
N GLU A 47 36.52 26.29 50.17
CA GLU A 47 35.43 26.70 49.29
C GLU A 47 35.47 25.90 47.99
N ILE A 48 36.60 25.83 47.30
CA ILE A 48 36.75 25.07 46.05
C ILE A 48 36.34 23.59 46.23
N PHE A 49 36.81 22.95 47.30
CA PHE A 49 36.43 21.57 47.60
C PHE A 49 34.94 21.44 47.94
N SER A 50 34.34 22.42 48.61
CA SER A 50 32.91 22.42 48.90
C SER A 50 32.07 22.57 47.63
N THR A 51 32.49 23.43 46.70
CA THR A 51 31.78 23.66 45.43
C THR A 51 31.87 22.41 44.56
N TRP A 52 33.07 21.82 44.42
CA TRP A 52 33.23 20.55 43.71
C TRP A 52 32.46 19.41 44.34
N ALA A 53 32.47 19.28 45.67
CA ALA A 53 31.68 18.26 46.34
C ALA A 53 30.18 18.46 46.07
N ASN A 54 29.69 19.70 46.10
CA ASN A 54 28.30 20.00 45.79
C ASN A 54 27.96 19.75 44.32
N GLU A 55 28.82 20.12 43.37
CA GLU A 55 28.63 19.85 41.95
C GLU A 55 28.57 18.34 41.67
N VAL A 56 29.52 17.56 42.22
CA VAL A 56 29.54 16.10 42.09
C VAL A 56 28.31 15.47 42.75
N VAL A 57 27.91 15.93 43.93
CA VAL A 57 26.70 15.44 44.61
C VAL A 57 25.45 15.78 43.81
N GLN A 58 25.39 16.95 43.17
CA GLN A 58 24.25 17.35 42.34
C GLN A 58 24.17 16.51 41.05
N GLU A 59 25.31 16.30 40.37
CA GLU A 59 25.41 15.44 39.19
C GLU A 59 24.97 14.00 39.52
N PHE A 60 25.48 13.43 40.61
CA PHE A 60 25.14 12.06 41.04
C PHE A 60 23.72 11.90 41.60
N LEU A 61 23.17 12.87 42.34
CA LEU A 61 21.86 12.72 42.99
C LEU A 61 20.66 13.15 42.14
N PHE A 62 20.86 14.00 41.13
CA PHE A 62 19.75 14.58 40.36
C PHE A 62 19.67 14.11 38.91
N GLU A 63 20.75 13.63 38.28
CA GLU A 63 20.68 13.22 36.86
C GLU A 63 20.16 11.79 36.65
N SER A 64 20.35 10.86 37.59
CA SER A 64 19.89 9.47 37.41
C SER A 64 19.00 8.99 38.56
N VAL A 65 17.70 8.79 38.26
CA VAL A 65 16.72 8.25 39.20
C VAL A 65 17.08 6.81 39.62
N GLU A 66 17.78 6.08 38.75
CA GLU A 66 18.23 4.70 38.99
C GLU A 66 19.37 4.60 40.00
N GLU A 67 20.37 5.49 39.96
CA GLU A 67 21.46 5.45 40.94
C GLU A 67 21.00 5.91 42.31
N LYS A 68 20.11 6.91 42.37
CA LYS A 68 19.45 7.33 43.61
C LYS A 68 18.71 6.17 44.29
N TRP A 69 18.05 5.32 43.50
CA TRP A 69 17.38 4.12 44.00
C TRP A 69 18.35 3.03 44.44
N ASN A 70 19.43 2.81 43.70
CA ASN A 70 20.47 1.87 44.13
C ASN A 70 21.08 2.31 45.47
N TRP A 71 21.40 3.59 45.65
CA TRP A 71 21.92 4.09 46.94
C TRP A 71 20.90 3.99 48.07
N HIS A 72 19.63 4.34 47.83
CA HIS A 72 18.57 4.11 48.81
C HIS A 72 18.50 2.63 49.20
N ARG A 73 18.55 1.73 48.21
CA ARG A 73 18.54 0.28 48.45
C ARG A 73 19.76 -0.18 49.25
N GLU A 74 20.98 0.23 48.91
CA GLU A 74 22.20 -0.19 49.60
C GLU A 74 22.30 0.38 51.03
N LEU A 75 21.82 1.61 51.27
CA LEU A 75 21.85 2.26 52.59
C LEU A 75 20.71 1.82 53.51
N THR A 76 19.59 1.38 52.94
CA THR A 76 18.47 0.78 53.67
C THR A 76 18.62 -0.75 53.80
N ALA A 77 19.44 -1.39 52.97
CA ALA A 77 19.77 -2.81 53.09
C ALA A 77 20.69 -3.07 54.29
N GLY A 78 20.11 -3.43 55.43
CA GLY A 78 20.84 -3.81 56.63
C GLY A 78 20.03 -4.75 57.52
N ASP A 79 20.36 -6.03 57.50
CA ASP A 79 19.61 -7.11 58.16
C ASP A 79 19.84 -7.23 59.68
N PHE A 80 20.82 -6.53 60.26
CA PHE A 80 21.20 -6.76 61.66
C PHE A 80 20.53 -5.79 62.66
N LEU A 81 20.37 -4.51 62.32
CA LEU A 81 19.67 -3.54 63.19
C LEU A 81 18.17 -3.47 62.94
N SER A 82 17.64 -4.12 61.89
CA SER A 82 16.19 -4.26 61.68
C SER A 82 15.56 -5.33 62.61
N LEU A 83 16.38 -6.24 63.15
CA LEU A 83 15.95 -7.31 64.05
C LEU A 83 15.81 -6.81 65.49
N LYS A 84 14.59 -6.87 66.03
CA LYS A 84 14.27 -6.47 67.43
C LYS A 84 15.17 -7.12 68.48
N ARG A 85 15.53 -8.40 68.28
CA ARG A 85 16.38 -9.17 69.22
C ARG A 85 17.79 -8.61 69.38
N ILE A 86 18.30 -7.90 68.37
CA ILE A 86 19.64 -7.29 68.37
C ILE A 86 19.55 -5.86 68.91
N ARG A 87 18.47 -5.13 68.58
CA ARG A 87 18.19 -3.78 69.12
C ARG A 87 18.16 -3.76 70.65
N ASP A 88 17.53 -4.75 71.27
CA ASP A 88 17.38 -4.84 72.73
C ASP A 88 18.71 -5.09 73.48
N GLN A 89 19.77 -5.50 72.77
CA GLN A 89 21.10 -5.79 73.33
C GLN A 89 22.11 -4.66 73.11
N LEU A 90 21.74 -3.61 72.36
CA LEU A 90 22.62 -2.52 71.98
C LEU A 90 22.37 -1.27 72.83
N PRO A 91 23.38 -0.38 72.96
CA PRO A 91 23.18 0.92 73.60
C PRO A 91 22.10 1.73 72.89
N LEU A 92 21.20 2.34 73.67
CA LEU A 92 20.10 3.18 73.17
C LEU A 92 20.58 4.29 72.23
N GLU A 93 21.72 4.92 72.54
CA GLU A 93 22.31 5.98 71.72
C GLU A 93 22.65 5.51 70.29
N LEU A 94 23.04 4.25 70.13
CA LEU A 94 23.41 3.68 68.84
C LEU A 94 22.17 3.35 68.01
N VAL A 95 21.10 2.87 68.65
CA VAL A 95 19.81 2.60 68.00
C VAL A 95 19.17 3.91 67.55
N ASP A 96 19.16 4.93 68.41
CA ASP A 96 18.63 6.25 68.09
C ASP A 96 19.41 6.93 66.95
N ALA A 97 20.74 6.77 66.91
CA ALA A 97 21.57 7.30 65.83
C ALA A 97 21.27 6.60 64.49
N TYR A 98 21.01 5.29 64.51
CA TYR A 98 20.66 4.53 63.32
C TYR A 98 19.25 4.87 62.79
N ASP A 99 18.27 4.99 63.68
CA ASP A 99 16.90 5.35 63.29
C ASP A 99 16.86 6.78 62.71
N LYS A 100 17.58 7.74 63.31
CA LYS A 100 17.76 9.09 62.73
C LYS A 100 18.45 9.08 61.36
N PHE A 101 19.44 8.20 61.18
CA PHE A 101 20.11 8.05 59.89
C PHE A 101 19.15 7.53 58.81
N GLN A 102 18.34 6.53 59.12
CA GLN A 102 17.34 6.00 58.18
C GLN A 102 16.27 7.05 57.81
N GLU A 103 15.82 7.86 58.78
CA GLU A 103 14.89 8.97 58.51
C GLU A 103 15.47 9.99 57.52
N GLU A 104 16.73 10.39 57.68
CA GLU A 104 17.38 11.32 56.75
C GLU A 104 17.66 10.68 55.37
N VAL A 105 17.99 9.38 55.32
CA VAL A 105 18.13 8.62 54.07
C VAL A 105 16.79 8.58 53.32
N ASP A 106 15.68 8.26 53.99
CA ASP A 106 14.36 8.21 53.37
C ASP A 106 13.90 9.59 52.88
N LYS A 107 14.17 10.64 53.66
CA LYS A 107 13.78 12.01 53.30
C LYS A 107 14.50 12.53 52.06
N HIS A 108 15.78 12.17 51.86
CA HIS A 108 16.59 12.70 50.77
C HIS A 108 16.71 11.77 49.56
N LEU A 109 16.70 10.45 49.77
CA LEU A 109 16.97 9.45 48.74
C LEU A 109 15.74 8.70 48.22
N ASN A 110 14.56 8.77 48.86
CA ASN A 110 13.37 8.03 48.43
C ASN A 110 12.83 8.52 47.06
N PRO A 111 12.85 7.69 45.99
CA PRO A 111 12.50 8.10 44.63
C PRO A 111 11.06 7.75 44.21
N VAL A 112 10.21 7.24 45.12
CA VAL A 112 8.85 6.76 44.77
C VAL A 112 7.99 7.83 44.09
N LYS A 113 8.11 9.10 44.52
CA LYS A 113 7.36 10.22 43.90
C LYS A 113 7.82 10.51 42.47
N ALA A 114 9.11 10.39 42.19
CA ALA A 114 9.68 10.66 40.86
C ALA A 114 9.33 9.55 39.86
N ARG A 115 9.33 8.28 40.32
CA ARG A 115 8.93 7.15 39.49
C ARG A 115 7.45 7.19 39.12
N ASN A 116 6.56 7.48 40.07
CA ASN A 116 5.12 7.56 39.80
C ASN A 116 4.80 8.70 38.80
N ALA A 117 5.53 9.80 38.85
CA ALA A 117 5.39 10.88 37.88
C ALA A 117 5.85 10.46 36.47
N LEU A 118 6.99 9.77 36.37
CA LEU A 118 7.51 9.24 35.10
C LEU A 118 6.61 8.15 34.49
N GLU A 119 6.06 7.25 35.32
CA GLU A 119 5.12 6.22 34.87
C GLU A 119 3.80 6.83 34.39
N GLU A 120 3.30 7.86 35.07
CA GLU A 120 2.07 8.56 34.67
C GLU A 120 2.24 9.39 33.38
N GLU A 121 3.41 10.00 33.16
CA GLU A 121 3.72 10.66 31.89
C GLU A 121 3.83 9.66 30.73
N LYS A 122 4.49 8.51 30.94
CA LYS A 122 4.54 7.44 29.92
C LYS A 122 3.14 6.95 29.56
N ARG A 123 2.30 6.69 30.56
CA ARG A 123 0.92 6.23 30.35
C ARG A 123 0.09 7.22 29.54
N LYS A 124 0.21 8.52 29.83
CA LYS A 124 -0.45 9.59 29.05
C LYS A 124 0.05 9.66 27.62
N GLY A 125 1.35 9.48 27.40
CA GLY A 125 1.94 9.44 26.06
C GLY A 125 1.39 8.27 25.22
N GLU A 126 1.33 7.07 25.80
CA GLU A 126 0.80 5.86 25.15
C GLU A 126 -0.68 6.03 24.78
N GLU A 127 -1.51 6.54 25.70
CA GLU A 127 -2.93 6.80 25.44
C GLU A 127 -3.17 7.85 24.35
N GLU A 128 -2.27 8.84 24.22
CA GLU A 128 -2.36 9.86 23.17
C GLU A 128 -1.92 9.32 21.82
N GLU A 129 -0.90 8.45 21.78
CA GLU A 129 -0.49 7.74 20.56
C GLU A 129 -1.57 6.78 20.06
N GLU A 130 -2.22 6.04 20.97
CA GLU A 130 -3.31 5.12 20.65
C GLU A 130 -4.55 5.86 20.12
N ARG A 131 -4.88 7.02 20.71
CA ARG A 131 -5.92 7.92 20.18
C ARG A 131 -5.56 8.43 18.79
N LYS A 132 -4.34 8.93 18.59
CA LYS A 132 -3.87 9.38 17.26
C LYS A 132 -3.85 8.25 16.24
N TYR A 133 -3.54 7.01 16.64
CA TYR A 133 -3.59 5.84 15.77
C TYR A 133 -5.03 5.48 15.39
N SER A 134 -5.95 5.50 16.35
CA SER A 134 -7.37 5.24 16.13
C SER A 134 -8.00 6.27 15.21
N GLU A 135 -7.73 7.56 15.44
CA GLU A 135 -8.20 8.66 14.60
C GLU A 135 -7.67 8.55 13.17
N ARG A 136 -6.37 8.22 12.99
CA ARG A 136 -5.78 7.96 11.66
C ARG A 136 -6.44 6.76 10.98
N THR A 137 -6.68 5.68 11.72
CA THR A 137 -7.30 4.46 11.18
C THR A 137 -8.74 4.71 10.76
N ILE A 138 -9.50 5.48 11.54
CA ILE A 138 -10.87 5.88 11.21
C ILE A 138 -10.88 6.83 10.01
N ASP A 139 -9.99 7.81 9.95
CA ASP A 139 -9.84 8.71 8.78
C ASP A 139 -9.48 7.92 7.52
N ASP A 140 -8.56 6.96 7.61
CA ASP A 140 -8.19 6.07 6.51
C ASP A 140 -9.39 5.22 6.06
N LEU A 141 -10.14 4.61 6.98
CA LEU A 141 -11.29 3.77 6.64
C LEU A 141 -12.49 4.57 6.08
N THR A 142 -12.68 5.82 6.54
CA THR A 142 -13.79 6.68 6.11
C THR A 142 -13.48 7.47 4.84
N LYS A 143 -12.23 7.89 4.61
CA LYS A 143 -11.82 8.51 3.33
C LYS A 143 -11.49 7.49 2.25
N LEU A 144 -10.89 6.36 2.60
CA LEU A 144 -10.56 5.28 1.67
C LEU A 144 -11.53 4.12 1.89
N CYS A 145 -12.78 4.28 1.42
CA CYS A 145 -13.68 3.15 1.15
C CYS A 145 -12.84 1.96 0.67
N MET A 146 -12.85 0.81 1.37
CA MET A 146 -11.91 -0.31 1.17
C MET A 146 -11.58 -0.56 -0.32
N LYS A 147 -10.51 0.08 -0.82
CA LYS A 147 -10.16 -0.02 -2.23
C LYS A 147 -9.42 -1.34 -2.45
N VAL A 148 -10.07 -2.29 -3.11
CA VAL A 148 -9.50 -3.59 -3.48
C VAL A 148 -8.46 -3.38 -4.58
N THR A 149 -7.35 -4.10 -4.54
CA THR A 149 -6.37 -4.09 -5.63
C THR A 149 -6.78 -5.11 -6.69
N ALA A 150 -6.94 -4.68 -7.95
CA ALA A 150 -7.24 -5.59 -9.05
C ALA A 150 -6.04 -6.53 -9.29
N PRO A 151 -6.26 -7.83 -9.49
CA PRO A 151 -5.19 -8.79 -9.74
C PRO A 151 -4.58 -8.59 -11.14
N VAL A 152 -3.52 -7.78 -11.21
CA VAL A 152 -2.83 -7.36 -12.45
C VAL A 152 -2.47 -8.54 -13.35
N GLU A 153 -2.00 -9.64 -12.77
CA GLU A 153 -1.62 -10.82 -13.53
C GLU A 153 -2.80 -11.51 -14.21
N LEU A 154 -3.94 -11.60 -13.54
CA LEU A 154 -5.15 -12.20 -14.10
C LEU A 154 -5.69 -11.31 -15.23
N VAL A 155 -5.66 -10.00 -15.03
CA VAL A 155 -6.06 -9.04 -16.05
C VAL A 155 -5.19 -9.18 -17.30
N ARG A 156 -3.85 -9.19 -17.16
CA ARG A 156 -2.95 -9.39 -18.31
C ARG A 156 -3.14 -10.74 -18.99
N LYS A 157 -3.39 -11.80 -18.22
CA LYS A 157 -3.72 -13.12 -18.77
C LYS A 157 -5.03 -13.07 -19.56
N ALA A 158 -6.07 -12.44 -19.03
CA ALA A 158 -7.35 -12.29 -19.73
C ALA A 158 -7.19 -11.49 -21.04
N VAL A 159 -6.45 -10.37 -21.03
CA VAL A 159 -6.17 -9.58 -22.23
C VAL A 159 -5.45 -10.42 -23.30
N ARG A 160 -4.48 -11.23 -22.89
CA ARG A 160 -3.74 -12.13 -23.79
C ARG A 160 -4.61 -13.25 -24.33
N LEU A 161 -5.42 -13.87 -23.47
CA LEU A 161 -6.32 -14.97 -23.83
C LEU A 161 -7.41 -14.53 -24.81
N ALA A 162 -7.94 -13.31 -24.65
CA ALA A 162 -8.91 -12.74 -25.57
C ALA A 162 -8.31 -12.35 -26.94
N GLY A 163 -6.97 -12.33 -27.06
CA GLY A 163 -6.28 -12.03 -28.32
C GLY A 163 -6.00 -10.55 -28.58
N PHE A 164 -6.27 -9.66 -27.62
CA PHE A 164 -6.00 -8.22 -27.79
C PHE A 164 -4.51 -7.89 -27.92
N THR A 165 -3.63 -8.72 -27.36
CA THR A 165 -2.19 -8.46 -27.33
C THR A 165 -1.34 -9.68 -27.66
N ASN A 166 -0.18 -9.44 -28.27
CA ASN A 166 0.87 -10.43 -28.48
C ASN A 166 1.54 -10.84 -27.15
N ASP A 167 2.40 -11.86 -27.19
CA ASP A 167 3.19 -12.30 -26.00
C ASP A 167 4.06 -11.18 -25.41
N MET A 168 4.47 -10.23 -26.26
CA MET A 168 5.22 -9.02 -25.89
C MET A 168 4.35 -7.87 -25.35
N GLY A 169 3.03 -8.04 -25.25
CA GLY A 169 2.09 -7.02 -24.77
C GLY A 169 1.73 -5.94 -25.80
N ARG A 170 2.04 -6.14 -27.09
CA ARG A 170 1.66 -5.20 -28.17
C ARG A 170 0.24 -5.48 -28.66
N PRO A 171 -0.59 -4.46 -28.96
CA PRO A 171 -1.93 -4.66 -29.51
C PRO A 171 -1.90 -5.47 -30.82
N ARG A 172 -2.87 -6.38 -30.98
CA ARG A 172 -3.04 -7.26 -32.15
C ARG A 172 -4.47 -7.14 -32.68
N PRO A 173 -4.68 -7.26 -34.00
CA PRO A 173 -6.04 -7.46 -34.52
C PRO A 173 -6.61 -8.83 -34.12
N ILE A 174 -7.94 -8.89 -33.97
CA ILE A 174 -8.68 -10.13 -33.74
C ILE A 174 -9.37 -10.55 -35.05
N SER A 175 -8.79 -11.53 -35.73
CA SER A 175 -9.27 -11.98 -37.05
C SER A 175 -10.70 -12.51 -37.03
N LEU A 176 -11.21 -13.04 -35.91
CA LEU A 176 -12.59 -13.51 -35.81
C LEU A 176 -13.62 -12.37 -35.96
N LEU A 177 -13.27 -11.16 -35.52
CA LEU A 177 -14.17 -9.99 -35.56
C LEU A 177 -14.22 -9.35 -36.95
N VAL A 178 -13.28 -9.66 -37.85
CA VAL A 178 -13.25 -9.14 -39.23
C VAL A 178 -14.53 -9.48 -40.02
N SER A 179 -15.20 -10.57 -39.64
CA SER A 179 -16.47 -10.99 -40.24
C SER A 179 -17.67 -10.09 -39.91
N LEU A 180 -17.56 -9.22 -38.91
CA LEU A 180 -18.66 -8.37 -38.43
C LEU A 180 -18.71 -7.04 -39.16
N GLU A 181 -19.84 -6.33 -39.07
CA GLU A 181 -19.97 -4.96 -39.57
C GLU A 181 -19.12 -3.98 -38.75
N ASP A 182 -18.69 -2.86 -39.35
CA ASP A 182 -17.76 -1.93 -38.69
C ASP A 182 -18.35 -1.37 -37.38
N VAL A 183 -19.65 -1.07 -37.39
CA VAL A 183 -20.42 -0.61 -36.24
C VAL A 183 -20.37 -1.65 -35.12
N ASP A 184 -20.60 -2.92 -35.44
CA ASP A 184 -20.66 -4.01 -34.46
C ASP A 184 -19.29 -4.34 -33.89
N ILE A 185 -18.22 -4.26 -34.69
CA ILE A 185 -16.84 -4.37 -34.20
C ILE A 185 -16.59 -3.31 -33.12
N VAL A 186 -16.91 -2.04 -33.41
CA VAL A 186 -16.69 -0.94 -32.46
C VAL A 186 -17.56 -1.10 -31.22
N LYS A 187 -18.84 -1.46 -31.37
CA LYS A 187 -19.76 -1.73 -30.24
C LYS A 187 -19.26 -2.86 -29.35
N TRP A 188 -18.75 -3.94 -29.92
CA TRP A 188 -18.19 -5.07 -29.17
C TRP A 188 -16.99 -4.62 -28.31
N TYR A 189 -16.00 -3.94 -28.91
CA TYR A 189 -14.84 -3.42 -28.17
C TYR A 189 -15.25 -2.38 -27.11
N ALA A 190 -16.22 -1.52 -27.43
CA ALA A 190 -16.75 -0.52 -26.51
C ALA A 190 -17.43 -1.16 -25.30
N GLY A 191 -18.26 -2.18 -25.51
CA GLY A 191 -18.94 -2.88 -24.43
C GLY A 191 -17.99 -3.68 -23.54
N VAL A 192 -16.92 -4.26 -24.08
CA VAL A 192 -15.85 -4.86 -23.27
C VAL A 192 -15.16 -3.79 -22.41
N GLY A 193 -14.73 -2.68 -23.03
CA GLY A 193 -14.05 -1.59 -22.35
C GLY A 193 -14.89 -0.97 -21.23
N LYS A 194 -16.17 -0.69 -21.50
CA LYS A 194 -17.11 -0.12 -20.52
C LYS A 194 -17.31 -1.03 -19.31
N ARG A 195 -17.57 -2.33 -19.54
CA ARG A 195 -17.72 -3.32 -18.45
C ARG A 195 -16.45 -3.44 -17.59
N TRP A 196 -15.27 -3.39 -18.22
CA TRP A 196 -14.01 -3.41 -17.48
C TRP A 196 -13.83 -2.15 -16.62
N LEU A 197 -14.16 -0.98 -17.15
CA LEU A 197 -14.09 0.28 -16.41
C LEU A 197 -15.07 0.31 -15.25
N GLU A 198 -16.30 -0.18 -15.45
CA GLU A 198 -17.33 -0.28 -14.42
C GLU A 198 -16.96 -1.31 -13.34
N TYR A 199 -16.49 -2.50 -13.72
CA TYR A 199 -16.15 -3.56 -12.77
C TYR A 199 -14.94 -3.21 -11.87
N PHE A 200 -13.92 -2.57 -12.44
CA PHE A 200 -12.70 -2.19 -11.69
C PHE A 200 -12.73 -0.75 -11.17
N CYS A 201 -13.87 -0.04 -11.23
CA CYS A 201 -13.96 1.39 -10.93
C CYS A 201 -13.52 1.76 -9.49
N CYS A 202 -13.66 0.82 -8.56
CA CYS A 202 -13.31 0.98 -7.15
C CYS A 202 -11.86 0.56 -6.80
N CYS A 203 -11.06 0.13 -7.79
CA CYS A 203 -9.75 -0.45 -7.53
C CYS A 203 -8.64 0.59 -7.32
N ARG A 204 -7.67 0.31 -6.43
CA ARG A 204 -6.50 1.21 -6.21
C ARG A 204 -5.65 1.40 -7.46
N ASN A 205 -5.49 0.33 -8.24
CA ASN A 205 -4.69 0.29 -9.45
C ASN A 205 -5.52 0.51 -10.72
N PHE A 206 -6.60 1.29 -10.63
CA PHE A 206 -7.51 1.56 -11.75
C PHE A 206 -6.79 2.16 -12.97
N GLU A 207 -5.70 2.90 -12.77
CA GLU A 207 -4.88 3.46 -13.86
C GLU A 207 -4.36 2.39 -14.83
N MET A 208 -4.08 1.19 -14.33
CA MET A 208 -3.69 0.06 -15.17
C MET A 208 -4.85 -0.35 -16.09
N ILE A 209 -6.08 -0.39 -15.57
CA ILE A 209 -7.27 -0.74 -16.36
C ILE A 209 -7.56 0.35 -17.40
N LYS A 210 -7.44 1.64 -17.01
CA LYS A 210 -7.52 2.76 -17.96
C LYS A 210 -6.54 2.61 -19.11
N THR A 211 -5.30 2.20 -18.80
CA THR A 211 -4.27 1.93 -19.82
C THR A 211 -4.68 0.78 -20.73
N VAL A 212 -5.22 -0.31 -20.17
CA VAL A 212 -5.70 -1.46 -20.96
C VAL A 212 -6.79 -1.05 -21.93
N VAL A 213 -7.80 -0.31 -21.48
CA VAL A 213 -8.91 0.12 -22.34
C VAL A 213 -8.45 1.16 -23.37
N THR A 214 -7.70 2.17 -22.94
CA THR A 214 -7.26 3.29 -23.80
C THR A 214 -6.24 2.88 -24.84
N TYR A 215 -5.32 1.98 -24.49
CA TYR A 215 -4.23 1.57 -25.38
C TYR A 215 -4.51 0.19 -25.99
N HIS A 216 -4.59 -0.86 -25.19
CA HIS A 216 -4.66 -2.23 -25.73
C HIS A 216 -5.95 -2.47 -26.53
N LEU A 217 -7.12 -2.23 -25.94
CA LEU A 217 -8.40 -2.46 -26.62
C LEU A 217 -8.58 -1.53 -27.82
N ARG A 218 -8.32 -0.23 -27.63
CA ARG A 218 -8.51 0.77 -28.68
C ARG A 218 -7.63 0.53 -29.90
N PHE A 219 -6.33 0.27 -29.71
CA PHE A 219 -5.45 -0.03 -30.84
C PHE A 219 -5.71 -1.41 -31.42
N SER A 220 -6.14 -2.39 -30.62
CA SER A 220 -6.58 -3.70 -31.14
C SER A 220 -7.81 -3.55 -32.05
N CYS A 221 -8.79 -2.71 -31.67
CA CYS A 221 -9.93 -2.35 -32.50
C CYS A 221 -9.51 -1.68 -33.81
N LEU A 222 -8.67 -0.64 -33.76
CA LEU A 222 -8.16 0.03 -34.95
C LEU A 222 -7.40 -0.93 -35.88
N LEU A 223 -6.60 -1.83 -35.33
CA LEU A 223 -5.88 -2.83 -36.13
C LEU A 223 -6.84 -3.86 -36.73
N THR A 224 -7.91 -4.23 -36.02
CA THR A 224 -8.92 -5.16 -36.53
C THR A 224 -9.68 -4.53 -37.72
N LEU A 225 -10.05 -3.26 -37.61
CA LEU A 225 -10.66 -2.50 -38.71
C LEU A 225 -9.67 -2.34 -39.89
N ALA A 226 -8.39 -2.11 -39.60
CA ALA A 226 -7.35 -2.06 -40.62
C ALA A 226 -7.21 -3.39 -41.37
N GLU A 227 -7.20 -4.53 -40.65
CA GLU A 227 -7.15 -5.86 -41.26
C GLU A 227 -8.40 -6.16 -42.10
N LYS A 228 -9.59 -5.74 -41.64
CA LYS A 228 -10.83 -5.93 -42.38
C LYS A 228 -10.84 -5.20 -43.73
N HIS A 229 -10.37 -3.97 -43.76
CA HIS A 229 -10.40 -3.12 -44.95
C HIS A 229 -9.10 -3.18 -45.78
N ASP A 230 -8.19 -4.11 -45.44
CA ASP A 230 -6.82 -4.19 -45.98
C ASP A 230 -6.13 -2.81 -46.06
N ALA A 231 -6.35 -2.02 -45.02
CA ALA A 231 -5.94 -0.62 -44.92
C ALA A 231 -4.76 -0.46 -43.97
N THR A 232 -3.98 0.60 -44.14
CA THR A 232 -2.94 0.93 -43.17
C THR A 232 -3.56 1.54 -41.91
N LYS A 233 -2.89 1.35 -40.76
CA LYS A 233 -3.29 1.98 -39.49
C LYS A 233 -3.54 3.49 -39.61
N ILE A 234 -2.78 4.19 -40.45
CA ILE A 234 -2.92 5.64 -40.63
C ILE A 234 -4.23 5.97 -41.36
N GLU A 235 -4.57 5.21 -42.39
CA GLU A 235 -5.82 5.38 -43.15
C GLU A 235 -7.04 5.06 -42.28
N THR A 236 -6.99 3.98 -41.50
CA THR A 236 -8.06 3.63 -40.55
C THR A 236 -8.26 4.73 -39.51
N ILE A 237 -7.18 5.32 -38.97
CA ILE A 237 -7.28 6.45 -38.03
C ILE A 237 -7.84 7.71 -38.71
N ARG A 238 -7.60 7.91 -40.01
CA ARG A 238 -8.20 9.04 -40.74
C ARG A 238 -9.71 8.86 -40.90
N HIS A 239 -10.16 7.63 -41.14
CA HIS A 239 -11.58 7.33 -41.34
C HIS A 239 -12.37 7.27 -40.03
N PHE A 240 -11.94 6.44 -39.07
CA PHE A 240 -12.65 6.24 -37.80
C PHE A 240 -12.23 7.22 -36.70
N SER A 241 -11.31 8.15 -36.99
CA SER A 241 -10.66 9.02 -36.01
C SER A 241 -9.92 8.24 -34.91
N LYS A 242 -9.30 8.97 -33.97
CA LYS A 242 -8.77 8.32 -32.76
C LYS A 242 -9.88 7.81 -31.86
N ASP A 243 -11.05 8.44 -31.85
CA ASP A 243 -12.17 8.16 -30.95
C ASP A 243 -13.11 7.05 -31.43
N LEU A 244 -12.77 6.34 -32.51
CA LEU A 244 -13.59 5.25 -33.07
C LEU A 244 -15.02 5.72 -33.35
N LYS A 245 -15.11 6.85 -34.06
CA LYS A 245 -16.37 7.39 -34.57
C LYS A 245 -16.87 6.48 -35.68
N VAL A 246 -18.13 6.10 -35.60
CA VAL A 246 -18.80 5.35 -36.66
C VAL A 246 -19.95 6.19 -37.16
N LEU A 247 -20.08 6.28 -38.48
CA LEU A 247 -21.19 6.96 -39.13
C LEU A 247 -22.43 6.06 -39.04
N ASP A 248 -23.51 6.61 -38.51
CA ASP A 248 -24.81 5.96 -38.53
C ASP A 248 -25.45 6.06 -39.93
N LEU A 249 -26.56 5.34 -40.14
CA LEU A 249 -27.36 5.40 -41.37
C LEU A 249 -27.84 6.83 -41.70
N ASP A 250 -27.94 7.69 -40.67
CA ASP A 250 -28.31 9.11 -40.78
C ASP A 250 -27.11 10.06 -40.92
N GLU A 251 -25.91 9.56 -41.27
CA GLU A 251 -24.65 10.32 -41.40
C GLU A 251 -24.19 11.07 -40.13
N ASN A 252 -24.76 10.75 -38.97
CA ASN A 252 -24.34 11.30 -37.70
C ASN A 252 -23.16 10.50 -37.11
N ASP A 253 -22.14 11.21 -36.63
CA ASP A 253 -21.01 10.63 -35.88
C ASP A 253 -21.50 10.06 -34.53
N GLN A 254 -21.62 8.73 -34.42
CA GLN A 254 -21.89 8.07 -33.15
C GLN A 254 -20.58 7.60 -32.51
N ILE A 255 -20.39 7.96 -31.23
CA ILE A 255 -19.22 7.56 -30.43
C ILE A 255 -19.69 6.51 -29.42
N TYR A 256 -19.37 5.25 -29.70
CA TYR A 256 -19.69 4.13 -28.79
C TYR A 256 -18.55 3.86 -27.81
N PHE A 257 -17.30 4.03 -28.24
CA PHE A 257 -16.12 3.72 -27.44
C PHE A 257 -15.81 4.88 -26.47
N PRO A 258 -15.51 4.59 -25.18
CA PRO A 258 -15.20 5.65 -24.21
C PRO A 258 -14.06 6.56 -24.66
N SER A 259 -14.26 7.88 -24.58
CA SER A 259 -13.22 8.85 -24.95
C SER A 259 -12.08 8.85 -23.93
N GLU A 260 -10.86 9.22 -24.33
CA GLU A 260 -9.73 9.28 -23.38
C GLU A 260 -10.02 10.23 -22.20
N ARG A 261 -10.83 11.27 -22.42
CA ARG A 261 -11.22 12.23 -21.39
C ARG A 261 -12.17 11.60 -20.39
N GLU A 262 -13.18 10.88 -20.88
CA GLU A 262 -14.11 10.12 -20.03
C GLU A 262 -13.34 9.09 -19.19
N VAL A 263 -12.49 8.28 -19.81
CA VAL A 263 -11.70 7.26 -19.11
C VAL A 263 -10.79 7.89 -18.04
N LYS A 264 -10.18 9.05 -18.34
CA LYS A 264 -9.37 9.78 -17.35
C LYS A 264 -10.21 10.28 -16.18
N SER A 265 -11.41 10.80 -16.45
CA SER A 265 -12.34 11.29 -15.42
C SER A 265 -12.97 10.19 -14.58
N MET A 266 -13.02 8.94 -15.07
CA MET A 266 -13.49 7.80 -14.30
C MET A 266 -12.54 7.44 -13.16
N GLY A 267 -13.07 7.02 -12.02
CA GLY A 267 -12.33 6.63 -10.82
C GLY A 267 -13.10 7.00 -9.57
N ASP A 268 -12.77 6.36 -8.44
CA ASP A 268 -13.41 6.59 -7.14
C ASP A 268 -14.94 6.36 -7.12
N GLY A 269 -15.44 5.57 -8.06
CA GLY A 269 -16.84 5.16 -8.12
C GLY A 269 -17.22 4.19 -7.00
N HIS A 270 -18.52 4.16 -6.67
CA HIS A 270 -19.07 3.15 -5.78
C HIS A 270 -19.12 1.78 -6.46
N LEU A 271 -18.99 0.71 -5.66
CA LEU A 271 -19.23 -0.66 -6.12
C LEU A 271 -20.65 -0.74 -6.69
N LEU A 272 -20.75 -0.94 -8.01
CA LEU A 272 -21.99 -1.35 -8.66
C LEU A 272 -22.04 -2.88 -8.68
N ASP A 273 -23.24 -3.45 -8.67
CA ASP A 273 -23.39 -4.89 -8.85
C ASP A 273 -22.68 -5.31 -10.14
N PRO A 274 -21.66 -6.18 -10.05
CA PRO A 274 -20.84 -6.49 -11.21
C PRO A 274 -21.66 -7.29 -12.20
N LYS A 275 -22.00 -6.69 -13.35
CA LYS A 275 -22.37 -7.48 -14.52
C LYS A 275 -21.16 -8.33 -14.91
N PRO A 276 -21.30 -9.66 -15.04
CA PRO A 276 -20.15 -10.53 -15.26
C PRO A 276 -19.40 -10.12 -16.53
N VAL A 277 -18.12 -9.79 -16.35
CA VAL A 277 -17.23 -9.32 -17.43
C VAL A 277 -16.81 -10.47 -18.35
N ASP A 278 -16.80 -11.70 -17.83
CA ASP A 278 -16.26 -12.89 -18.51
C ASP A 278 -17.06 -13.32 -19.75
N GLY A 279 -18.38 -13.10 -19.78
CA GLY A 279 -19.18 -13.40 -20.97
C GLY A 279 -18.86 -12.49 -22.16
N ALA A 280 -18.34 -11.28 -21.92
CA ALA A 280 -18.05 -10.28 -22.94
C ALA A 280 -16.79 -10.58 -23.76
N LEU A 281 -15.74 -11.05 -23.07
CA LEU A 281 -14.43 -11.33 -23.64
C LEU A 281 -14.44 -12.58 -24.52
N THR A 282 -15.49 -13.37 -24.39
CA THR A 282 -15.55 -14.74 -24.88
C THR A 282 -16.60 -14.88 -25.96
N LEU A 283 -17.61 -14.01 -26.02
CA LEU A 283 -18.73 -14.13 -26.95
C LEU A 283 -18.54 -13.29 -28.22
N ASN A 284 -18.62 -13.94 -29.36
CA ASN A 284 -18.81 -13.34 -30.67
C ASN A 284 -20.11 -13.83 -31.31
N LEU A 285 -20.80 -12.95 -32.02
CA LEU A 285 -22.02 -13.28 -32.77
C LEU A 285 -21.71 -13.11 -34.25
N ILE A 286 -21.65 -14.20 -35.01
CA ILE A 286 -21.50 -14.11 -36.47
C ILE A 286 -22.89 -14.07 -37.09
N ARG A 287 -23.17 -12.99 -37.82
CA ARG A 287 -24.36 -12.87 -38.66
C ARG A 287 -24.33 -13.96 -39.74
N LEU A 288 -25.35 -14.81 -39.76
CA LEU A 288 -25.51 -15.79 -40.84
C LEU A 288 -26.22 -15.11 -42.02
N ALA A 289 -25.71 -15.31 -43.23
CA ALA A 289 -26.31 -14.79 -44.47
C ALA A 289 -27.56 -15.60 -44.92
N TYR A 290 -28.19 -16.32 -43.99
CA TYR A 290 -29.34 -17.16 -44.26
C TYR A 290 -30.61 -16.49 -43.71
N ASP A 291 -31.50 -16.10 -44.60
CA ASP A 291 -32.81 -15.54 -44.27
C ASP A 291 -33.73 -16.67 -43.82
N VAL A 292 -33.70 -17.00 -42.52
CA VAL A 292 -34.73 -17.83 -41.90
C VAL A 292 -36.02 -16.99 -41.82
N PRO A 293 -37.21 -17.53 -42.19
CA PRO A 293 -38.45 -16.78 -42.09
C PRO A 293 -38.76 -16.37 -40.64
N SER A 294 -38.86 -15.04 -40.43
CA SER A 294 -39.49 -14.33 -39.30
C SER A 294 -39.65 -15.14 -38.01
N ILE A 295 -38.53 -15.35 -37.31
CA ILE A 295 -38.52 -15.86 -35.94
C ILE A 295 -38.66 -14.65 -35.02
N MET A 296 -39.42 -14.78 -33.93
CA MET A 296 -39.45 -13.74 -32.90
C MET A 296 -38.07 -13.57 -32.29
N CYS A 297 -37.73 -12.34 -31.88
CA CYS A 297 -36.49 -12.09 -31.19
C CYS A 297 -36.39 -12.99 -29.94
N ALA A 298 -35.27 -13.72 -29.82
CA ALA A 298 -35.00 -14.60 -28.69
C ALA A 298 -34.80 -13.86 -27.36
N ALA A 299 -34.66 -12.52 -27.38
CA ALA A 299 -34.57 -11.73 -26.17
C ALA A 299 -35.89 -11.79 -25.38
N HIS A 300 -35.78 -11.94 -24.06
CA HIS A 300 -36.96 -11.95 -23.19
C HIS A 300 -37.76 -10.64 -23.34
N PHE A 301 -39.08 -10.78 -23.45
CA PHE A 301 -40.02 -9.66 -23.60
C PHE A 301 -39.83 -8.82 -24.88
N CYS A 302 -39.26 -9.40 -25.94
CA CYS A 302 -39.18 -8.75 -27.24
C CYS A 302 -40.19 -9.36 -28.23
N ASP A 303 -41.09 -8.51 -28.75
CA ASP A 303 -42.08 -8.89 -29.76
C ASP A 303 -41.64 -8.54 -31.19
N CYS A 304 -40.36 -8.16 -31.38
CA CYS A 304 -39.85 -7.77 -32.69
C CYS A 304 -39.73 -9.00 -33.61
N THR A 305 -40.22 -8.83 -34.84
CA THR A 305 -40.22 -9.85 -35.91
C THR A 305 -39.14 -9.61 -36.96
N ASP A 306 -38.54 -8.43 -36.98
CA ASP A 306 -37.39 -8.10 -37.82
C ASP A 306 -36.10 -8.54 -37.12
N THR A 307 -35.77 -9.82 -37.31
CA THR A 307 -34.64 -10.48 -36.66
C THR A 307 -33.66 -11.04 -37.65
N THR A 308 -32.39 -10.98 -37.30
CA THR A 308 -31.31 -11.64 -38.01
C THR A 308 -30.82 -12.83 -37.20
N THR A 309 -30.43 -13.91 -37.88
CA THR A 309 -29.88 -15.10 -37.20
C THR A 309 -28.39 -14.93 -36.96
N TYR A 310 -27.98 -15.07 -35.70
CA TYR A 310 -26.59 -14.99 -35.26
C TYR A 310 -26.13 -16.32 -34.70
N ARG A 311 -24.95 -16.78 -35.15
CA ARG A 311 -24.25 -17.93 -34.56
C ARG A 311 -23.35 -17.44 -33.43
N VAL A 312 -23.57 -17.94 -32.23
CA VAL A 312 -22.68 -17.68 -31.08
C VAL A 312 -21.39 -18.46 -31.30
N LEU A 313 -20.27 -17.77 -31.18
CA LEU A 313 -18.95 -18.37 -31.16
C LEU A 313 -18.22 -17.94 -29.89
N LEU A 314 -17.70 -18.93 -29.17
CA LEU A 314 -16.87 -18.67 -28.02
C LEU A 314 -15.39 -18.63 -28.40
N LEU A 315 -14.76 -17.47 -28.18
CA LEU A 315 -13.34 -17.24 -28.45
C LEU A 315 -12.43 -18.21 -27.68
N GLN A 316 -12.83 -18.63 -26.48
CA GLN A 316 -12.04 -19.54 -25.63
C GLN A 316 -11.79 -20.91 -26.28
N ASN A 317 -12.73 -21.40 -27.10
CA ASN A 317 -12.64 -22.72 -27.72
C ASN A 317 -11.83 -22.72 -29.03
N ARG A 318 -11.57 -21.56 -29.63
CA ARG A 318 -10.79 -21.41 -30.87
C ARG A 318 -9.40 -20.81 -30.67
N MET A 319 -9.21 -20.06 -29.60
CA MET A 319 -7.88 -19.70 -29.14
C MET A 319 -7.26 -20.97 -28.59
N ASN A 320 -6.63 -21.79 -29.45
CA ASN A 320 -5.78 -22.92 -29.06
C ASN A 320 -4.69 -22.41 -28.10
N ILE A 321 -5.05 -22.28 -26.82
CA ILE A 321 -4.12 -22.18 -25.71
C ILE A 321 -3.32 -23.47 -25.82
N ASP A 322 -2.05 -23.33 -26.18
CA ASP A 322 -1.09 -24.40 -26.45
C ASP A 322 -1.52 -25.77 -25.88
N PRO A 323 -1.57 -26.84 -26.70
CA PRO A 323 -1.89 -28.21 -26.26
C PRO A 323 -0.73 -28.82 -25.45
N ASN A 324 -0.07 -28.01 -24.62
CA ASN A 324 0.95 -28.46 -23.71
C ASN A 324 0.26 -28.86 -22.40
N PRO A 325 0.28 -30.16 -22.02
CA PRO A 325 -0.49 -30.71 -20.89
C PRO A 325 -0.12 -30.12 -19.51
N ARG A 326 0.90 -29.25 -19.44
CA ARG A 326 1.24 -28.47 -18.24
C ARG A 326 0.28 -27.30 -17.94
N TYR A 327 -0.43 -26.77 -18.93
CA TYR A 327 -1.31 -25.59 -18.75
C TYR A 327 -2.81 -25.94 -18.62
N GLN A 328 -3.19 -27.18 -18.96
CA GLN A 328 -4.55 -27.71 -18.83
C GLN A 328 -5.07 -27.69 -17.38
N LYS A 329 -4.17 -27.71 -16.39
CA LYS A 329 -4.48 -27.69 -14.95
C LYS A 329 -4.86 -26.31 -14.39
N LYS A 330 -4.90 -25.24 -15.20
CA LYS A 330 -5.09 -23.86 -14.70
C LYS A 330 -6.51 -23.32 -14.80
N TRP A 331 -7.45 -24.08 -15.35
CA TRP A 331 -8.86 -23.71 -15.37
C TRP A 331 -9.62 -24.49 -14.31
N VAL A 332 -10.54 -23.82 -13.61
CA VAL A 332 -11.48 -24.49 -12.72
C VAL A 332 -12.46 -25.27 -13.61
N PRO A 333 -12.50 -26.60 -13.55
CA PRO A 333 -13.47 -27.38 -14.31
C PRO A 333 -14.88 -26.90 -13.93
N GLY A 334 -15.67 -26.45 -14.91
CA GLY A 334 -17.06 -26.03 -14.72
C GLY A 334 -17.35 -24.52 -14.86
N MET A 335 -16.35 -23.63 -14.80
CA MET A 335 -16.62 -22.17 -14.91
C MET A 335 -17.09 -21.74 -16.31
N ALA A 336 -16.77 -22.52 -17.36
CA ALA A 336 -17.20 -22.28 -18.75
C ALA A 336 -18.40 -23.14 -19.18
N ALA A 337 -18.94 -24.04 -18.35
CA ALA A 337 -19.87 -25.08 -18.79
C ALA A 337 -21.18 -24.54 -19.40
N ILE A 338 -21.68 -23.40 -18.91
CA ILE A 338 -22.88 -22.73 -19.45
C ILE A 338 -22.57 -22.16 -20.84
N HIS A 339 -21.41 -21.53 -21.00
CA HIS A 339 -20.96 -20.97 -22.26
C HIS A 339 -20.68 -22.08 -23.28
N ASP A 340 -19.96 -23.14 -22.92
CA ASP A 340 -19.64 -24.26 -23.82
C ASP A 340 -20.89 -24.90 -24.44
N SER A 341 -22.00 -24.96 -23.70
CA SER A 341 -23.27 -25.49 -24.22
C SER A 341 -23.89 -24.62 -25.32
N LEU A 342 -23.56 -23.33 -25.35
CA LEU A 342 -24.07 -22.32 -26.28
C LEU A 342 -23.12 -22.11 -27.48
N ASP A 343 -21.91 -22.68 -27.48
CA ASP A 343 -21.01 -22.56 -28.63
C ASP A 343 -21.66 -23.13 -29.88
N ARG A 344 -21.59 -22.38 -30.98
CA ARG A 344 -22.17 -22.68 -32.30
C ARG A 344 -23.69 -22.76 -32.36
N ARG A 345 -24.41 -22.49 -31.25
CA ARG A 345 -25.86 -22.32 -31.31
C ARG A 345 -26.21 -21.04 -32.05
N CYS A 346 -27.36 -21.06 -32.72
CA CYS A 346 -27.86 -19.93 -33.48
C CYS A 346 -29.11 -19.34 -32.81
N PHE A 347 -29.17 -18.02 -32.70
CA PHE A 347 -30.31 -17.29 -32.13
C PHE A 347 -30.75 -16.18 -33.09
N ALA A 348 -32.06 -15.97 -33.18
CA ALA A 348 -32.62 -14.83 -33.91
C ALA A 348 -32.72 -13.62 -32.96
N LEU A 349 -32.08 -12.51 -33.31
CA LEU A 349 -32.11 -11.28 -32.51
C LEU A 349 -32.38 -10.08 -33.41
N CYS A 350 -33.11 -9.08 -32.90
CA CYS A 350 -33.26 -7.80 -33.58
C CYS A 350 -32.03 -6.90 -33.39
N ALA A 351 -31.88 -5.89 -34.24
CA ALA A 351 -30.72 -4.98 -34.22
C ALA A 351 -30.50 -4.29 -32.85
N ASP A 352 -31.58 -3.93 -32.15
CA ASP A 352 -31.51 -3.30 -30.83
C ASP A 352 -30.90 -4.24 -29.78
N HIS A 353 -31.40 -5.48 -29.69
CA HIS A 353 -30.92 -6.45 -28.71
C HIS A 353 -29.50 -6.93 -29.02
N VAL A 354 -29.11 -7.00 -30.30
CA VAL A 354 -27.71 -7.27 -30.69
C VAL A 354 -26.80 -6.15 -30.22
N SER A 355 -27.19 -4.90 -30.49
CA SER A 355 -26.46 -3.73 -30.03
C SER A 355 -26.36 -3.70 -28.51
N ASP A 356 -27.42 -4.05 -27.79
CA ASP A 356 -27.46 -4.13 -26.34
C ASP A 356 -26.56 -5.24 -25.78
N LEU A 357 -26.51 -6.38 -26.46
CA LEU A 357 -25.67 -7.51 -26.08
C LEU A 357 -24.19 -7.17 -26.26
N TYR A 358 -23.83 -6.53 -27.38
CA TYR A 358 -22.46 -6.04 -27.62
C TYR A 358 -22.06 -4.98 -26.60
N MET A 359 -22.93 -3.99 -26.34
CA MET A 359 -22.68 -2.93 -25.36
C MET A 359 -22.73 -3.42 -23.91
N GLY A 360 -23.15 -4.66 -23.66
CA GLY A 360 -23.23 -5.27 -22.32
C GLY A 360 -24.39 -4.75 -21.47
N ARG A 361 -25.44 -4.20 -22.11
CA ARG A 361 -26.69 -3.82 -21.43
C ARG A 361 -27.46 -5.07 -21.01
N ILE A 362 -27.51 -6.07 -21.89
CA ILE A 362 -28.08 -7.39 -21.66
C ILE A 362 -26.99 -8.48 -21.68
N THR A 363 -27.32 -9.64 -21.14
CA THR A 363 -26.48 -10.83 -21.08
C THR A 363 -27.16 -12.01 -21.79
N LEU A 364 -26.44 -13.14 -21.94
CA LEU A 364 -27.04 -14.37 -22.47
C LEU A 364 -28.17 -14.93 -21.59
N GLN A 365 -28.25 -14.52 -20.31
CA GLN A 365 -29.36 -14.91 -19.43
C GLN A 365 -30.65 -14.18 -19.78
N ASP A 366 -30.55 -13.03 -20.45
CA ASP A 366 -31.68 -12.23 -20.89
C ASP A 366 -32.23 -12.72 -22.26
N ILE A 367 -31.64 -13.79 -22.80
CA ILE A 367 -31.98 -14.40 -24.07
C ILE A 367 -32.49 -15.81 -23.79
N ASP A 368 -33.62 -16.15 -24.39
CA ASP A 368 -34.19 -17.49 -24.35
C ASP A 368 -33.29 -18.47 -25.12
N CYS A 369 -32.34 -19.06 -24.40
CA CYS A 369 -31.37 -20.02 -24.92
C CYS A 369 -32.02 -21.35 -25.37
N THR A 370 -33.32 -21.55 -25.14
CA THR A 370 -34.07 -22.73 -25.62
C THR A 370 -34.63 -22.54 -27.04
N SER A 371 -34.77 -21.30 -27.50
CA SER A 371 -35.25 -20.92 -28.83
C SER A 371 -34.16 -20.98 -29.92
N PHE A 372 -33.18 -21.88 -29.78
CA PHE A 372 -32.06 -21.97 -30.72
C PHE A 372 -32.50 -22.60 -32.05
N VAL A 373 -31.93 -22.11 -33.14
CA VAL A 373 -32.14 -22.64 -34.49
C VAL A 373 -31.04 -23.68 -34.77
N GLU A 374 -31.42 -24.90 -35.12
CA GLU A 374 -30.48 -25.89 -35.65
C GLU A 374 -30.14 -25.51 -37.09
N VAL A 375 -28.90 -25.08 -37.31
CA VAL A 375 -28.35 -24.75 -38.63
C VAL A 375 -27.10 -25.60 -38.81
N ASP A 376 -27.16 -26.56 -39.75
CA ASP A 376 -26.07 -27.49 -40.08
C ASP A 376 -24.71 -26.81 -40.38
#